data_AF-A0A7J2L712-F1
#
_entry.id   AF-A0A7J2L712-F1
#
_cell.length_a   1.000
_cell.length_b   1.000
_cell.length_c   1.000
_cell.angle_alpha   90.00
_cell.angle_beta   90.00
_cell.angle_gamma   90.00
#
_symmetry.space_group_name_H-M   'P 1'
#
loop_
_entity.id
_entity.type
_entity.pdbx_description
1 polymer ?
#
loop_
_entity_poly.entity_id
_entity_poly.type
_entity_poly.pdbx_seq_one_letter_code
_entity_poly.pdbx_strand_id
1 'polypeptide(L)'
;MKEEYSLDEIRCFELRNLVLTVSREYDLFPGFTIRIDSPKSAWYNSWGTIILSEYPEGDTLYDFDRYLLLLGLGYHAILPATELNRLIMLAASRKILGNVDKKIHGFFVSLMCLFSIFTQFSNHKSIRPIVRDSISKIVKQKKAFYSPLGRILMEFYEGLLGRQISERTKRLIRIVSLRIPLYAKAKIFFKELLSEMGSLSPWSFHERNLRRYILPISADEIIDRSGKICLNPRELELLGEIDYNFAKTIAKKLDAKLGGKGKQPAFSENKVLIQKLLD
;
A
#
# COMPACT_ATOMS: atom_id res chain seq x y z
N MET A 1 -13.38 18.32 8.40
CA MET A 1 -12.15 18.99 8.84
C MET A 1 -11.08 17.91 8.90
N LYS A 2 -9.94 18.05 8.21
CA LYS A 2 -8.86 17.04 8.29
C LYS A 2 -7.95 17.46 9.43
N GLU A 3 -7.82 16.60 10.44
CA GLU A 3 -6.96 16.84 11.58
C GLU A 3 -5.66 16.05 11.36
N GLU A 4 -4.55 16.79 11.31
CA GLU A 4 -3.20 16.26 11.12
C GLU A 4 -2.35 16.66 12.33
N TYR A 5 -1.63 15.69 12.87
CA TYR A 5 -0.83 15.81 14.08
C TYR A 5 0.57 15.26 13.82
N SER A 6 1.59 15.86 14.39
CA SER A 6 2.92 15.27 14.46
C SER A 6 2.98 14.19 15.54
N LEU A 7 3.90 13.24 15.41
CA LEU A 7 4.03 12.14 16.37
C LEU A 7 4.32 12.62 17.81
N ASP A 8 5.02 13.74 17.94
CA ASP A 8 5.37 14.39 19.21
C ASP A 8 4.17 15.06 19.91
N GLU A 9 3.10 15.40 19.17
CA GLU A 9 1.85 15.90 19.74
C GLU A 9 1.01 14.78 20.37
N ILE A 10 1.23 13.52 19.97
CA ILE A 10 0.46 12.37 20.45
C ILE A 10 0.99 11.85 21.77
N ARG A 11 0.12 11.83 22.78
CA ARG A 11 0.44 11.34 24.14
C ARG A 11 0.31 9.83 24.31
N CYS A 12 -0.25 9.12 23.34
CA CYS A 12 -0.48 7.68 23.43
C CYS A 12 0.82 6.86 23.53
N PHE A 13 1.03 6.21 24.69
CA PHE A 13 2.23 5.43 24.96
C PHE A 13 2.35 4.21 24.05
N GLU A 14 1.27 3.43 23.88
CA GLU A 14 1.25 2.28 23.00
C GLU A 14 1.60 2.66 21.55
N LEU A 15 0.99 3.73 21.02
CA LEU A 15 1.27 4.20 19.66
C LEU A 15 2.76 4.51 19.48
N ARG A 16 3.33 5.32 20.37
CA ARG A 16 4.74 5.73 20.29
C ARG A 16 5.66 4.51 20.35
N ASN A 17 5.38 3.56 21.23
CA ASN A 17 6.15 2.33 21.32
C ASN A 17 6.08 1.48 20.06
N LEU A 18 4.90 1.35 19.46
CA LEU A 18 4.73 0.60 18.21
C LEU A 18 5.48 1.27 17.05
N VAL A 19 5.38 2.60 16.93
CA VAL A 19 6.13 3.36 15.93
C VAL A 19 7.64 3.16 16.14
N LEU A 20 8.15 3.31 17.35
CA LEU A 20 9.57 3.13 17.65
C LEU A 20 10.04 1.70 17.39
N THR A 21 9.23 0.71 17.77
CA THR A 21 9.56 -0.71 17.56
C THR A 21 9.68 -1.01 16.07
N VAL A 22 8.66 -0.71 15.27
CA VAL A 22 8.71 -0.96 13.82
C VAL A 22 9.80 -0.14 13.15
N SER A 23 10.00 1.12 13.58
CA SER A 23 11.03 1.97 13.00
C SER A 23 12.44 1.43 13.24
N ARG A 24 12.71 0.84 14.40
CA ARG A 24 14.01 0.20 14.68
C ARG A 24 14.21 -1.09 13.90
N GLU A 25 13.16 -1.89 13.74
CA GLU A 25 13.25 -3.19 13.07
C GLU A 25 13.37 -3.07 11.53
N TYR A 26 12.94 -1.93 10.96
CA TYR A 26 12.93 -1.67 9.51
C TYR A 26 13.70 -0.40 9.11
N ASP A 27 14.58 0.11 9.99
CA ASP A 27 15.44 1.27 9.73
C ASP A 27 14.69 2.52 9.22
N LEU A 28 13.54 2.82 9.82
CA LEU A 28 12.73 3.99 9.46
C LEU A 28 13.03 5.18 10.37
N PHE A 29 12.96 6.38 9.79
CA PHE A 29 12.91 7.61 10.57
C PHE A 29 11.49 7.80 11.15
N PRO A 30 11.31 7.87 12.48
CA PRO A 30 10.00 7.89 13.15
C PRO A 30 9.28 9.25 13.06
N GLY A 31 9.46 10.01 11.98
CA GLY A 31 8.84 11.32 11.75
C GLY A 31 7.56 11.20 10.93
N PHE A 32 6.54 10.55 11.47
CA PHE A 32 5.26 10.37 10.79
C PHE A 32 4.25 11.46 11.17
N THR A 33 3.45 11.89 10.19
CA THR A 33 2.23 12.68 10.41
C THR A 33 1.08 11.71 10.65
N ILE A 34 0.34 11.90 11.73
CA ILE A 34 -0.86 11.13 12.03
C ILE A 34 -2.07 11.94 11.56
N ARG A 35 -2.89 11.32 10.72
CA ARG A 35 -4.10 11.94 10.18
C ARG A 35 -5.32 11.17 10.65
N ILE A 36 -6.29 11.87 11.22
CA ILE A 36 -7.55 11.28 11.64
C ILE A 36 -8.56 11.41 10.48
N ASP A 37 -9.03 10.27 9.98
CA ASP A 37 -9.95 10.23 8.84
C ASP A 37 -10.85 8.99 8.92
N SER A 38 -12.04 9.07 8.32
CA SER A 38 -12.93 7.91 8.26
C SER A 38 -12.33 6.84 7.35
N PRO A 39 -12.07 5.61 7.85
CA PRO A 39 -11.45 4.54 7.05
C PRO A 39 -12.25 4.18 5.79
N LYS A 40 -13.56 4.46 5.78
CA LYS A 40 -14.43 4.22 4.62
C LYS A 40 -14.15 5.17 3.46
N SER A 41 -13.65 6.37 3.72
CA SER A 41 -13.37 7.41 2.71
C SER A 41 -11.88 7.72 2.57
N ALA A 42 -11.05 7.35 3.53
CA ALA A 42 -9.64 7.76 3.60
C ALA A 42 -8.77 7.11 2.52
N TRP A 43 -7.90 7.89 1.87
CA TRP A 43 -6.92 7.41 0.88
C TRP A 43 -5.50 7.76 1.32
N TYR A 44 -4.55 6.85 1.13
CA TYR A 44 -3.13 7.17 1.27
C TYR A 44 -2.66 7.96 0.04
N ASN A 45 -2.33 9.22 0.27
CA ASN A 45 -1.95 10.14 -0.79
C ASN A 45 -0.70 10.99 -0.49
N SER A 46 -0.10 10.81 0.68
CA SER A 46 1.21 11.37 1.05
C SER A 46 2.06 10.33 1.77
N TRP A 47 3.36 10.34 1.50
CA TRP A 47 4.33 9.50 2.21
C TRP A 47 4.61 10.12 3.58
N GLY A 48 5.02 9.29 4.55
CA GLY A 48 5.17 9.75 5.92
C GLY A 48 3.87 10.01 6.69
N THR A 49 2.70 9.75 6.09
CA THR A 49 1.41 9.83 6.79
C THR A 49 1.00 8.46 7.31
N ILE A 50 0.34 8.41 8.47
CA ILE A 50 -0.37 7.24 9.01
C ILE A 50 -1.80 7.68 9.28
N ILE A 51 -2.76 6.91 8.80
CA ILE A 51 -4.19 7.22 8.95
C ILE A 51 -4.75 6.38 10.10
N LEU A 52 -5.35 7.05 11.08
CA LEU A 52 -6.12 6.44 12.15
C LEU A 52 -7.59 6.86 12.05
N SER A 53 -8.48 6.10 12.69
CA SER A 53 -9.92 6.36 12.69
C SER A 53 -10.35 7.35 13.78
N GLU A 54 -9.63 7.36 14.90
CA GLU A 54 -9.90 8.23 16.05
C GLU A 54 -8.59 8.77 16.62
N TYR A 55 -8.65 9.92 17.30
CA TYR A 55 -7.47 10.49 17.96
C TYR A 55 -7.05 9.60 19.13
N PRO A 56 -5.77 9.18 19.20
CA PRO A 56 -5.32 8.25 20.23
C PRO A 56 -5.06 8.97 21.56
N GLU A 57 -6.01 8.86 22.48
CA GLU A 57 -5.93 9.37 23.85
C GLU A 57 -5.51 8.30 24.86
N GLY A 58 -4.88 8.71 25.97
CA GLY A 58 -4.50 7.79 27.06
C GLY A 58 -3.33 6.88 26.74
N ASP A 59 -3.25 5.70 27.36
CA ASP A 59 -2.08 4.81 27.28
C ASP A 59 -2.15 3.76 26.15
N THR A 60 -3.37 3.41 25.71
CA THR A 60 -3.63 2.28 24.80
C THR A 60 -4.41 2.69 23.57
N LEU A 61 -4.10 2.09 22.43
CA LEU A 61 -4.84 2.25 21.19
C LEU A 61 -6.12 1.40 21.17
N TYR A 62 -7.15 1.92 20.51
CA TYR A 62 -8.27 1.11 20.08
C TYR A 62 -7.79 -0.05 19.20
N ASP A 63 -8.43 -1.21 19.36
CA ASP A 63 -8.04 -2.45 18.64
C ASP A 63 -7.97 -2.25 17.11
N PHE A 64 -8.87 -1.42 16.56
CA PHE A 64 -8.89 -1.13 15.14
C PHE A 64 -7.78 -0.16 14.71
N ASP A 65 -7.50 0.88 15.51
CA ASP A 65 -6.41 1.82 15.23
C ASP A 65 -5.03 1.17 15.38
N ARG A 66 -4.88 0.17 16.26
CA ARG A 66 -3.68 -0.67 16.30
C ARG A 66 -3.45 -1.37 14.94
N TYR A 67 -4.51 -1.92 14.35
CA TYR A 67 -4.44 -2.52 13.00
C TYR A 67 -4.09 -1.47 11.93
N LEU A 68 -4.73 -0.30 11.96
CA LEU A 68 -4.47 0.77 10.99
C LEU A 68 -3.04 1.32 11.11
N LEU A 69 -2.52 1.45 12.33
CA LEU A 69 -1.15 1.84 12.62
C LEU A 69 -0.16 0.84 12.01
N LEU A 70 -0.36 -0.45 12.23
CA LEU A 70 0.48 -1.50 11.63
C LEU A 70 0.42 -1.45 10.10
N LEU A 71 -0.77 -1.30 9.50
CA LEU A 71 -0.90 -1.17 8.05
C LEU A 71 -0.15 0.07 7.52
N GLY A 72 -0.32 1.22 8.17
CA GLY A 72 0.34 2.47 7.81
C GLY A 72 1.86 2.38 7.91
N LEU A 73 2.38 1.87 9.03
CA LEU A 73 3.81 1.62 9.21
C LEU A 73 4.34 0.63 8.15
N GLY A 74 3.58 -0.41 7.84
CA GLY A 74 3.91 -1.39 6.80
C GLY A 74 4.02 -0.80 5.40
N TYR A 75 3.21 0.22 5.06
CA TYR A 75 3.34 0.92 3.79
C TYR A 75 4.68 1.63 3.64
N HIS A 76 5.27 2.10 4.73
CA HIS A 76 6.59 2.74 4.73
C HIS A 76 7.74 1.73 4.92
N ALA A 77 7.50 0.66 5.70
CA ALA A 77 8.51 -0.34 6.07
C ALA A 77 8.73 -1.43 5.02
N ILE A 78 7.66 -1.87 4.35
CA ILE A 78 7.65 -3.14 3.62
C ILE A 78 7.26 -2.93 2.16
N LEU A 79 6.03 -2.47 1.93
CA LEU A 79 5.50 -2.33 0.58
C LEU A 79 4.32 -1.35 0.58
N PRO A 80 4.32 -0.30 -0.26
CA PRO A 80 5.29 -0.06 -1.33
C PRO A 80 6.67 0.40 -0.87
N ALA A 81 6.80 1.00 0.31
CA ALA A 81 7.98 1.69 0.85
C ALA A 81 8.51 2.88 0.02
N THR A 82 8.38 2.82 -1.31
CA THR A 82 8.79 3.88 -2.24
C THR A 82 7.71 4.15 -3.28
N GLU A 83 7.78 5.35 -3.86
CA GLU A 83 6.87 5.75 -4.94
C GLU A 83 7.06 4.89 -6.20
N LEU A 84 8.31 4.54 -6.53
CA LEU A 84 8.61 3.66 -7.66
C LEU A 84 7.92 2.30 -7.51
N ASN A 85 8.02 1.68 -6.33
CA ASN A 85 7.39 0.39 -6.09
C ASN A 85 5.87 0.47 -6.23
N ARG A 86 5.26 1.56 -5.74
CA ARG A 86 3.83 1.82 -5.92
C ARG A 86 3.46 1.89 -7.40
N LEU A 87 4.23 2.65 -8.19
CA LEU A 87 3.99 2.80 -9.63
C LEU A 87 4.19 1.49 -10.40
N ILE A 88 5.21 0.70 -10.05
CA ILE A 88 5.43 -0.63 -10.64
C ILE A 88 4.22 -1.54 -10.39
N MET A 89 3.68 -1.54 -9.16
CA MET A 89 2.48 -2.32 -8.85
C MET A 89 1.23 -1.78 -9.56
N LEU A 90 1.10 -0.47 -9.73
CA LEU A 90 0.01 0.12 -10.52
C LEU A 90 0.10 -0.29 -11.99
N ALA A 91 1.30 -0.28 -12.58
CA ALA A 91 1.52 -0.78 -13.94
C ALA A 91 1.14 -2.26 -14.08
N ALA A 92 1.51 -3.09 -13.09
CA ALA A 92 1.08 -4.48 -13.03
C ALA A 92 -0.45 -4.61 -12.95
N SER A 93 -1.10 -3.86 -12.07
CA SER A 93 -2.57 -3.86 -11.92
C SER A 93 -3.26 -3.48 -13.22
N ARG A 94 -2.82 -2.40 -13.89
CA ARG A 94 -3.36 -1.96 -15.19
C ARG A 94 -3.23 -3.03 -16.26
N LYS A 95 -2.08 -3.72 -16.31
CA LYS A 95 -1.85 -4.79 -17.29
C LYS A 95 -2.74 -6.01 -17.07
N ILE A 96 -3.13 -6.31 -15.83
CA ILE A 96 -3.92 -7.49 -15.48
C ILE A 96 -5.43 -7.19 -15.49
N LEU A 97 -5.86 -6.08 -14.91
CA LEU A 97 -7.28 -5.73 -14.79
C LEU A 97 -7.83 -5.04 -16.05
N GLY A 98 -6.95 -4.48 -16.90
CA GLY A 98 -7.36 -3.76 -18.10
C GLY A 98 -8.00 -2.40 -17.80
N ASN A 99 -9.03 -2.04 -18.58
CA ASN A 99 -9.66 -0.72 -18.51
C ASN A 99 -10.78 -0.69 -17.46
N VAL A 100 -10.40 -0.64 -16.18
CA VAL A 100 -11.30 -0.46 -15.04
C VAL A 100 -11.10 0.93 -14.42
N ASP A 101 -12.01 1.34 -13.52
CA ASP A 101 -11.84 2.58 -12.76
C ASP A 101 -10.50 2.56 -12.01
N LYS A 102 -9.76 3.66 -12.05
CA LYS A 102 -8.44 3.79 -11.44
C LYS A 102 -8.44 3.52 -9.94
N LYS A 103 -9.55 3.80 -9.26
CA LYS A 103 -9.73 3.49 -7.83
C LYS A 103 -9.61 1.99 -7.56
N ILE A 104 -10.04 1.16 -8.51
CA ILE A 104 -9.92 -0.30 -8.43
C ILE A 104 -8.45 -0.71 -8.49
N HIS A 105 -7.64 -0.08 -9.36
CA HIS A 105 -6.20 -0.34 -9.39
C HIS A 105 -5.52 0.00 -8.05
N GLY A 106 -5.81 1.18 -7.49
CA GLY A 106 -5.27 1.58 -6.18
C GLY A 106 -5.67 0.61 -5.06
N PHE A 107 -6.91 0.12 -5.09
CA PHE A 107 -7.40 -0.88 -4.15
C PHE A 107 -6.64 -2.22 -4.26
N PHE A 108 -6.45 -2.74 -5.49
CA PHE A 108 -5.72 -3.99 -5.71
C PHE A 108 -4.26 -3.89 -5.25
N VAL A 109 -3.59 -2.78 -5.56
CA VAL A 109 -2.24 -2.52 -5.07
C VAL A 109 -2.19 -2.56 -3.55
N SER A 110 -3.15 -1.93 -2.89
CA SER A 110 -3.22 -1.85 -1.43
C SER A 110 -3.52 -3.19 -0.78
N LEU A 111 -4.32 -4.02 -1.44
CA LEU A 111 -4.57 -5.39 -1.01
C LEU A 111 -3.31 -6.27 -1.08
N MET A 112 -2.52 -6.17 -2.15
CA MET A 112 -1.23 -6.87 -2.23
C MET A 112 -0.27 -6.39 -1.13
N CYS A 113 -0.22 -5.07 -0.90
CA CYS A 113 0.58 -4.49 0.16
C CYS A 113 0.15 -5.03 1.53
N LEU A 114 -1.15 -5.06 1.83
CA LEU A 114 -1.70 -5.66 3.05
C LEU A 114 -1.24 -7.11 3.22
N PHE A 115 -1.35 -7.93 2.18
CA PHE A 115 -0.88 -9.32 2.22
C PHE A 115 0.61 -9.39 2.54
N SER A 116 1.43 -8.59 1.85
CA SER A 116 2.89 -8.55 2.06
C SER A 116 3.25 -8.10 3.47
N ILE A 117 2.67 -6.99 3.93
CA ILE A 117 2.92 -6.36 5.22
C ILE A 117 2.64 -7.35 6.36
N PHE A 118 1.41 -7.87 6.41
CA PHE A 118 1.02 -8.70 7.54
C PHE A 118 1.65 -10.09 7.50
N THR A 119 2.01 -10.61 6.33
CA THR A 119 2.83 -11.83 6.21
C THR A 119 4.23 -11.60 6.81
N GLN A 120 4.91 -10.51 6.44
CA GLN A 120 6.24 -10.22 6.97
C GLN A 120 6.21 -9.89 8.47
N PHE A 121 5.29 -9.03 8.92
CA PHE A 121 5.15 -8.71 10.34
C PHE A 121 4.81 -9.94 11.20
N SER A 122 4.01 -10.87 10.67
CA SER A 122 3.67 -12.12 11.36
C SER A 122 4.86 -13.09 11.46
N ASN A 123 5.88 -12.96 10.60
CA ASN A 123 7.12 -13.72 10.68
C ASN A 123 8.18 -13.05 11.58
N HIS A 124 7.99 -11.78 11.94
CA HIS A 124 8.92 -11.04 12.77
C HIS A 124 8.69 -11.30 14.27
N LYS A 125 9.71 -11.78 15.00
CA LYS A 125 9.53 -12.26 16.40
C LYS A 125 8.96 -11.21 17.35
N SER A 126 9.45 -9.97 17.29
CA SER A 126 9.02 -8.87 18.17
C SER A 126 7.64 -8.30 17.81
N ILE A 127 7.28 -8.29 16.53
CA ILE A 127 6.04 -7.64 16.03
C ILE A 127 4.88 -8.66 15.96
N ARG A 128 5.18 -9.94 15.74
CA ARG A 128 4.19 -11.03 15.60
C ARG A 128 3.14 -11.07 16.71
N PRO A 129 3.48 -10.94 18.02
CA PRO A 129 2.45 -10.95 19.08
C PRO A 129 1.42 -9.82 18.90
N ILE A 130 1.89 -8.61 18.57
CA ILE A 130 1.04 -7.43 18.36
C ILE A 130 0.13 -7.66 17.17
N VAL A 131 0.68 -8.16 16.06
CA VAL A 131 -0.10 -8.47 14.84
C VAL A 131 -1.18 -9.51 15.13
N ARG A 132 -0.84 -10.59 15.83
CA ARG A 132 -1.80 -11.65 16.18
C ARG A 132 -2.94 -11.09 17.04
N ASP A 133 -2.63 -10.27 18.03
CA ASP A 133 -3.64 -9.62 18.85
C ASP A 133 -4.56 -8.73 17.99
N SER A 134 -4.00 -7.79 17.22
CA SER A 134 -4.77 -6.90 16.33
C SER A 134 -5.68 -7.68 15.38
N ILE A 135 -5.13 -8.66 14.67
CA ILE A 135 -5.88 -9.45 13.67
C ILE A 135 -6.97 -10.28 14.35
N SER A 136 -6.74 -10.82 15.56
CA SER A 136 -7.75 -11.58 16.28
C SER A 136 -9.03 -10.77 16.52
N LYS A 137 -8.89 -9.46 16.75
CA LYS A 137 -10.01 -8.53 16.95
C LYS A 137 -10.72 -8.21 15.63
N ILE A 138 -9.99 -8.10 14.53
CA ILE A 138 -10.57 -7.95 13.18
C ILE A 138 -11.39 -9.17 12.78
N VAL A 139 -10.86 -10.38 12.98
CA VAL A 139 -11.53 -11.65 12.61
C VAL A 139 -12.84 -11.86 13.37
N LYS A 140 -12.99 -11.31 14.58
CA LYS A 140 -14.27 -11.34 15.32
C LYS A 140 -15.39 -10.59 14.59
N GLN A 141 -15.07 -9.65 13.71
CA GLN A 141 -16.03 -8.85 12.93
C GLN A 141 -16.52 -9.57 11.66
N LYS A 142 -16.87 -10.87 11.77
CA LYS A 142 -17.20 -11.76 10.63
C LYS A 142 -18.17 -11.18 9.61
N LYS A 143 -19.14 -10.36 10.06
CA LYS A 143 -20.16 -9.73 9.22
C LYS A 143 -19.59 -8.80 8.14
N ALA A 144 -18.32 -8.40 8.22
CA ALA A 144 -17.71 -7.53 7.22
C ALA A 144 -17.23 -8.26 5.95
N PHE A 145 -17.16 -9.60 5.95
CA PHE A 145 -16.39 -10.37 4.96
C PHE A 145 -17.25 -11.30 4.09
N TYR A 146 -18.45 -10.88 3.70
CA TYR A 146 -19.38 -11.73 2.93
C TYR A 146 -19.04 -11.90 1.45
N SER A 147 -18.41 -10.91 0.81
CA SER A 147 -18.06 -10.96 -0.62
C SER A 147 -16.95 -11.99 -0.88
N PRO A 148 -16.79 -12.51 -2.12
CA PRO A 148 -15.70 -13.43 -2.47
C PRO A 148 -14.33 -12.91 -2.02
N LEU A 149 -14.07 -11.62 -2.28
CA LEU A 149 -12.85 -10.95 -1.85
C LEU A 149 -12.74 -10.85 -0.32
N GLY A 150 -13.87 -10.61 0.36
CA GLY A 150 -13.91 -10.56 1.81
C GLY A 150 -13.59 -11.90 2.44
N ARG A 151 -14.09 -13.00 1.86
CA ARG A 151 -13.77 -14.36 2.32
C ARG A 151 -12.28 -14.66 2.19
N ILE A 152 -11.66 -14.28 1.06
CA ILE A 152 -10.21 -14.42 0.85
C ILE A 152 -9.43 -13.62 1.91
N LEU A 153 -9.82 -12.37 2.17
CA LEU A 153 -9.16 -11.54 3.18
C LEU A 153 -9.34 -12.09 4.61
N MET A 154 -10.53 -12.62 4.92
CA MET A 154 -10.78 -13.26 6.20
C MET A 154 -9.93 -14.53 6.37
N GLU A 155 -9.90 -15.41 5.36
CA GLU A 155 -9.04 -16.59 5.40
C GLU A 155 -7.56 -16.19 5.55
N PHE A 156 -7.11 -15.15 4.85
CA PHE A 156 -5.75 -14.64 5.01
C PHE A 156 -5.46 -14.30 6.48
N TYR A 157 -6.34 -13.55 7.14
CA TYR A 157 -6.21 -13.24 8.56
C TYR A 157 -6.25 -14.47 9.47
N GLU A 158 -7.15 -15.41 9.20
CA GLU A 158 -7.21 -16.68 9.94
C GLU A 158 -5.92 -17.49 9.80
N GLY A 159 -5.31 -17.48 8.61
CA GLY A 159 -4.01 -18.10 8.34
C GLY A 159 -2.88 -17.49 9.16
N LEU A 160 -2.85 -16.15 9.32
CA LEU A 160 -1.87 -15.47 10.17
C LEU A 160 -2.03 -15.81 11.66
N LEU A 161 -3.24 -16.17 12.08
CA LEU A 161 -3.51 -16.69 13.43
C LEU A 161 -3.15 -18.18 13.59
N GLY A 162 -2.73 -18.86 12.53
CA GLY A 162 -2.36 -20.28 12.53
C GLY A 162 -3.55 -21.23 12.33
N ARG A 163 -4.69 -20.73 11.83
CA ARG A 163 -5.84 -21.58 11.50
C ARG A 163 -5.65 -22.23 10.12
N GLN A 164 -6.37 -23.33 9.88
CA GLN A 164 -6.44 -23.97 8.58
C GLN A 164 -7.09 -23.02 7.56
N ILE A 165 -6.49 -22.90 6.38
CA ILE A 165 -6.94 -22.05 5.28
C ILE A 165 -6.88 -22.82 3.97
N SER A 166 -7.63 -22.37 2.97
CA SER A 166 -7.64 -23.00 1.65
C SER A 166 -6.27 -22.94 0.97
N GLU A 167 -6.01 -23.87 0.05
CA GLU A 167 -4.78 -23.86 -0.75
C GLU A 167 -4.66 -22.58 -1.59
N ARG A 168 -5.82 -22.03 -2.00
CA ARG A 168 -5.93 -20.77 -2.75
C ARG A 168 -5.34 -19.60 -1.95
N THR A 169 -5.77 -19.43 -0.71
CA THR A 169 -5.22 -18.40 0.19
C THR A 169 -3.75 -18.65 0.50
N LYS A 170 -3.33 -19.91 0.68
CA LYS A 170 -1.90 -20.25 0.87
C LYS A 170 -1.04 -19.82 -0.30
N ARG A 171 -1.52 -19.98 -1.55
CA ARG A 171 -0.81 -19.53 -2.75
C ARG A 171 -0.60 -18.02 -2.75
N LEU A 172 -1.63 -17.22 -2.45
CA LEU A 172 -1.50 -15.77 -2.36
C LEU A 172 -0.42 -15.33 -1.33
N ILE A 173 -0.39 -15.99 -0.16
CA ILE A 173 0.63 -15.76 0.88
C ILE A 173 2.04 -16.14 0.38
N ARG A 174 2.17 -17.27 -0.31
CA ARG A 174 3.45 -17.69 -0.91
C ARG A 174 3.92 -16.70 -1.96
N ILE A 175 3.03 -16.20 -2.83
CA ILE A 175 3.36 -15.25 -3.90
C ILE A 175 3.98 -13.98 -3.33
N VAL A 176 3.39 -13.37 -2.30
CA VAL A 176 3.94 -12.12 -1.73
C VAL A 176 5.33 -12.31 -1.12
N SER A 177 5.65 -13.54 -0.69
CA SER A 177 6.92 -13.94 -0.09
C SER A 177 8.01 -14.33 -1.12
N LEU A 178 7.68 -14.41 -2.42
CA LEU A 178 8.66 -14.80 -3.45
C LEU A 178 9.80 -13.78 -3.58
N ARG A 179 11.01 -14.26 -3.84
CA ARG A 179 12.19 -13.42 -4.13
C ARG A 179 12.34 -13.21 -5.64
N ILE A 180 11.37 -12.54 -6.25
CA ILE A 180 11.33 -12.21 -7.67
C ILE A 180 11.08 -10.71 -7.86
N PRO A 181 11.35 -10.13 -9.05
CA PRO A 181 11.09 -8.72 -9.32
C PRO A 181 9.64 -8.32 -9.00
N LEU A 182 9.45 -7.13 -8.42
CA LEU A 182 8.17 -6.67 -7.90
C LEU A 182 7.06 -6.67 -8.96
N TYR A 183 7.37 -6.25 -10.19
CA TYR A 183 6.41 -6.28 -11.31
C TYR A 183 5.88 -7.69 -11.58
N ALA A 184 6.76 -8.69 -11.63
CA ALA A 184 6.40 -10.08 -11.85
C ALA A 184 5.56 -10.62 -10.68
N LYS A 185 6.00 -10.34 -9.44
CA LYS A 185 5.27 -10.70 -8.21
C LYS A 185 3.85 -10.14 -8.21
N ALA A 186 3.70 -8.85 -8.50
CA ALA A 186 2.42 -8.17 -8.53
C ALA A 186 1.49 -8.74 -9.61
N LYS A 187 2.01 -9.01 -10.81
CA LYS A 187 1.24 -9.65 -11.88
C LYS A 187 0.73 -11.03 -11.48
N ILE A 188 1.58 -11.86 -10.89
CA ILE A 188 1.17 -13.21 -10.44
C ILE A 188 0.11 -13.09 -9.36
N PHE A 189 0.31 -12.21 -8.38
CA PHE A 189 -0.66 -11.99 -7.29
C PHE A 189 -2.02 -11.53 -7.82
N PHE A 190 -2.06 -10.51 -8.69
CA PHE A 190 -3.33 -10.01 -9.22
C PHE A 190 -4.03 -11.02 -10.12
N LYS A 191 -3.28 -11.80 -10.91
CA LYS A 191 -3.87 -12.88 -11.71
C LYS A 191 -4.51 -13.95 -10.83
N GLU A 192 -3.79 -14.44 -9.82
CA GLU A 192 -4.29 -15.44 -8.88
C GLU A 192 -5.54 -14.92 -8.16
N LEU A 193 -5.50 -13.68 -7.67
CA LEU A 193 -6.63 -13.07 -6.98
C LEU A 193 -7.87 -12.98 -7.87
N LEU A 194 -7.72 -12.57 -9.13
CA LEU A 194 -8.84 -12.49 -10.06
C LEU A 194 -9.44 -13.85 -10.38
N SER A 195 -8.60 -14.88 -10.58
CA SER A 195 -9.12 -16.24 -10.78
C SER A 195 -9.94 -16.73 -9.59
N GLU A 196 -9.59 -16.31 -8.37
CA GLU A 196 -10.35 -16.66 -7.17
C GLU A 196 -11.65 -15.87 -7.02
N MET A 197 -11.70 -14.63 -7.49
CA MET A 197 -12.89 -13.78 -7.42
C MET A 197 -13.95 -14.14 -8.49
N GLY A 198 -13.52 -14.69 -9.64
CA GLY A 198 -14.38 -15.03 -10.77
C GLY A 198 -14.84 -13.81 -11.57
N SER A 199 -15.69 -12.96 -10.97
CA SER A 199 -16.17 -11.70 -11.56
C SER A 199 -15.81 -10.52 -10.68
N LEU A 200 -15.39 -9.41 -11.31
CA LEU A 200 -15.23 -8.12 -10.62
C LEU A 200 -16.54 -7.32 -10.56
N SER A 201 -17.56 -7.72 -11.32
CA SER A 201 -18.81 -6.97 -11.44
C SER A 201 -19.90 -7.56 -10.56
N PRO A 202 -20.60 -6.73 -9.76
CA PRO A 202 -20.37 -5.29 -9.55
C PRO A 202 -19.26 -5.03 -8.51
N TRP A 203 -18.30 -4.16 -8.82
CA TRP A 203 -17.15 -3.87 -7.94
C TRP A 203 -17.57 -3.42 -6.53
N SER A 204 -18.65 -2.65 -6.44
CA SER A 204 -19.21 -2.14 -5.19
C SER A 204 -19.58 -3.25 -4.20
N PHE A 205 -19.91 -4.45 -4.67
CA PHE A 205 -20.19 -5.62 -3.82
C PHE A 205 -18.92 -6.12 -3.11
N HIS A 206 -17.77 -6.06 -3.78
CA HIS A 206 -16.49 -6.49 -3.22
C HIS A 206 -15.92 -5.43 -2.28
N GLU A 207 -15.99 -4.16 -2.67
CA GLU A 207 -15.32 -3.06 -1.95
C GLU A 207 -16.05 -2.64 -0.66
N ARG A 208 -17.38 -2.48 -0.70
CA ARG A 208 -18.15 -1.68 0.28
C ARG A 208 -17.78 -1.93 1.74
N ASN A 209 -17.65 -3.20 2.13
CA ASN A 209 -17.36 -3.56 3.52
C ASN A 209 -15.86 -3.70 3.82
N LEU A 210 -15.05 -3.94 2.80
CA LEU A 210 -13.61 -4.12 2.90
C LEU A 210 -12.85 -2.82 2.93
N ARG A 211 -13.44 -1.74 2.40
CA ARG A 211 -12.84 -0.42 2.29
C ARG A 211 -12.32 0.16 3.60
N ARG A 212 -12.88 -0.26 4.74
CA ARG A 212 -12.40 0.13 6.06
C ARG A 212 -11.10 -0.58 6.45
N TYR A 213 -10.90 -1.82 6.02
CA TYR A 213 -9.72 -2.63 6.35
C TYR A 213 -8.61 -2.45 5.32
N ILE A 214 -8.97 -2.29 4.05
CA ILE A 214 -8.04 -1.98 2.97
C ILE A 214 -8.10 -0.48 2.76
N LEU A 215 -7.12 0.25 3.29
CA LEU A 215 -6.94 1.68 3.03
C LEU A 215 -6.20 1.86 1.69
N PRO A 216 -6.89 2.23 0.60
CA PRO A 216 -6.31 2.30 -0.71
C PRO A 216 -5.30 3.44 -0.82
N ILE A 217 -4.21 3.14 -1.48
CA ILE A 217 -3.22 4.09 -1.95
C ILE A 217 -3.76 4.73 -3.24
N SER A 218 -3.67 6.06 -3.32
CA SER A 218 -4.14 6.82 -4.47
C SER A 218 -3.50 6.30 -5.75
N ALA A 219 -4.30 6.08 -6.80
CA ALA A 219 -3.80 5.66 -8.11
C ALA A 219 -3.40 6.85 -8.99
N ASP A 220 -3.98 8.02 -8.73
CA ASP A 220 -3.85 9.20 -9.59
C ASP A 220 -2.80 10.20 -9.09
N GLU A 221 -2.57 10.25 -7.78
CA GLU A 221 -1.65 11.21 -7.19
C GLU A 221 -0.24 10.64 -7.16
N ILE A 222 0.73 11.50 -7.48
CA ILE A 222 2.13 11.23 -7.18
C ILE A 222 2.32 11.59 -5.73
N ILE A 223 2.67 10.59 -4.94
CA ILE A 223 2.72 10.67 -3.49
C ILE A 223 4.06 11.30 -3.13
N ASP A 224 4.00 12.46 -2.48
CA ASP A 224 5.18 13.18 -2.00
C ASP A 224 5.10 13.42 -0.48
N ARG A 225 6.25 13.72 0.13
CA ARG A 225 6.39 14.04 1.56
C ARG A 225 6.63 15.55 1.79
N SER A 226 6.79 16.34 0.73
CA SER A 226 7.31 17.72 0.81
C SER A 226 7.19 18.56 -0.47
N GLY A 227 6.40 18.14 -1.46
CA GLY A 227 6.39 18.77 -2.79
C GLY A 227 7.65 18.53 -3.65
N LYS A 228 8.69 17.86 -3.12
CA LYS A 228 9.83 17.39 -3.91
C LYS A 228 9.57 15.98 -4.42
N ILE A 229 9.54 15.87 -5.74
CA ILE A 229 9.34 14.65 -6.51
C ILE A 229 10.52 13.70 -6.26
N CYS A 230 10.23 12.46 -5.84
CA CYS A 230 11.23 11.43 -5.53
C CYS A 230 11.32 10.34 -6.62
N LEU A 231 11.12 10.69 -7.90
CA LEU A 231 11.47 9.78 -9.01
C LEU A 231 12.62 10.39 -9.79
N ASN A 232 13.77 9.74 -9.75
CA ASN A 232 14.90 10.12 -10.57
C ASN A 232 14.76 9.56 -12.01
N PRO A 233 15.54 10.06 -12.98
CA PRO A 233 15.42 9.63 -14.37
C PRO A 233 15.56 8.10 -14.57
N ARG A 234 16.47 7.45 -13.84
CA ARG A 234 16.66 5.98 -13.94
C ARG A 234 15.44 5.20 -13.46
N GLU A 235 14.74 5.71 -12.44
CA GLU A 235 13.50 5.10 -11.95
C GLU A 235 12.35 5.26 -12.96
N LEU A 236 12.30 6.40 -13.67
CA LEU A 236 11.35 6.60 -14.77
C LEU A 236 11.67 5.73 -15.99
N GLU A 237 12.95 5.53 -16.31
CA GLU A 237 13.39 4.61 -17.36
C GLU A 237 12.97 3.18 -17.04
N LEU A 238 13.22 2.71 -15.81
CA LEU A 238 12.78 1.39 -15.35
C LEU A 238 11.25 1.23 -15.49
N LEU A 239 10.48 2.26 -15.12
CA LEU A 239 9.03 2.25 -15.32
C LEU A 239 8.66 2.24 -16.81
N GLY A 240 9.43 2.93 -17.65
CA GLY A 240 9.27 2.97 -19.10
C GLY A 240 9.51 1.62 -19.79
N GLU A 241 10.45 0.82 -19.27
CA GLU A 241 10.66 -0.56 -19.72
C GLU A 241 9.46 -1.46 -19.40
N ILE A 242 8.72 -1.16 -18.32
CA ILE A 242 7.55 -1.92 -17.88
C ILE A 242 6.28 -1.48 -18.63
N ASP A 243 6.02 -0.17 -18.67
CA ASP A 243 4.87 0.47 -19.31
C ASP A 243 5.22 1.89 -19.75
N TYR A 244 5.69 2.02 -20.99
CA TYR A 244 6.11 3.28 -21.58
C TYR A 244 5.05 4.39 -21.53
N ASN A 245 3.80 4.08 -21.86
CA ASN A 245 2.72 5.07 -21.90
C ASN A 245 2.39 5.56 -20.48
N PHE A 246 2.43 4.66 -19.50
CA PHE A 246 2.26 5.02 -18.12
C PHE A 246 3.43 5.88 -17.61
N ALA A 247 4.67 5.50 -17.89
CA ALA A 247 5.86 6.28 -17.55
C ALA A 247 5.81 7.70 -18.15
N LYS A 248 5.44 7.82 -19.44
CA LYS A 248 5.22 9.11 -20.11
C LYS A 248 4.14 9.95 -19.43
N THR A 249 3.06 9.32 -18.94
CA THR A 249 2.00 10.01 -18.19
C THR A 249 2.50 10.52 -16.83
N ILE A 250 3.30 9.72 -16.12
CA ILE A 250 3.92 10.12 -14.86
C ILE A 250 4.89 11.28 -15.09
N ALA A 251 5.79 11.19 -16.07
CA ALA A 251 6.73 12.25 -16.41
C ALA A 251 6.02 13.60 -16.67
N LYS A 252 4.95 13.60 -17.48
CA LYS A 252 4.14 14.81 -17.72
C LYS A 252 3.54 15.41 -16.44
N LYS A 253 3.09 14.57 -15.50
CA LYS A 253 2.57 15.04 -14.20
C LYS A 253 3.65 15.66 -13.33
N LEU A 254 4.87 15.10 -13.37
CA LEU A 254 6.02 15.64 -12.67
C LEU A 254 6.40 17.03 -13.22
N ASP A 255 6.44 17.19 -14.54
CA ASP A 255 6.75 18.46 -15.19
C ASP A 255 5.72 19.55 -14.88
N ALA A 256 4.43 19.18 -14.91
CA ALA A 256 3.34 20.11 -14.61
C ALA A 256 3.44 20.66 -13.18
N LYS A 257 3.86 19.84 -12.21
CA LYS A 257 4.11 20.29 -10.83
C LYS A 257 5.29 21.27 -10.72
N LEU A 258 6.24 21.25 -11.65
CA LEU A 258 7.41 22.15 -11.66
C LEU A 258 7.13 23.52 -12.33
N GLY A 259 5.89 23.80 -12.75
CA GLY A 259 5.48 25.14 -13.20
C GLY A 259 6.10 25.59 -14.52
N GLY A 260 6.52 24.66 -15.39
CA GLY A 260 6.96 24.97 -16.77
C GLY A 260 8.26 25.76 -16.90
N LYS A 261 9.04 25.95 -15.83
CA LYS A 261 10.33 26.68 -15.86
C LYS A 261 11.58 25.80 -16.01
N GLY A 262 11.42 24.52 -16.36
CA GLY A 262 12.51 23.59 -16.65
C GLY A 262 12.53 23.20 -18.12
N LYS A 263 13.73 22.90 -18.66
CA LYS A 263 13.84 22.10 -19.90
C LYS A 263 13.04 20.80 -19.69
N GLN A 264 12.34 20.35 -20.73
CA GLN A 264 11.62 19.05 -20.73
C GLN A 264 12.48 17.97 -20.05
N PRO A 265 11.87 17.03 -19.30
CA PRO A 265 12.63 15.99 -18.63
C PRO A 265 13.45 15.25 -19.68
N ALA A 266 14.62 14.75 -19.27
CA ALA A 266 15.45 13.86 -20.06
C ALA A 266 14.75 12.49 -20.28
N PHE A 267 13.56 12.52 -20.88
CA PHE A 267 12.80 11.37 -21.31
C PHE A 267 12.66 11.53 -22.83
N SER A 268 13.68 11.06 -23.55
CA SER A 268 13.68 11.09 -25.00
C SER A 268 12.89 9.92 -25.55
N GLU A 269 12.12 10.16 -26.61
CA GLU A 269 11.43 9.10 -27.37
C GLU A 269 12.42 8.18 -28.11
N ASN A 270 13.73 8.46 -28.04
CA ASN A 270 14.77 7.75 -28.74
C ASN A 270 15.85 7.26 -27.75
N LYS A 271 16.03 5.94 -27.62
CA LYS A 271 17.00 5.32 -26.69
C LYS A 271 18.43 5.88 -26.83
N VAL A 272 18.80 6.36 -28.02
CA VAL A 272 20.13 6.91 -28.33
C VAL A 272 20.36 8.30 -27.72
N LEU A 273 19.29 9.06 -27.43
CA LEU A 273 19.39 10.45 -26.94
C LEU A 273 19.55 10.56 -25.42
N ILE A 274 19.23 9.51 -24.67
CA ILE A 274 19.43 9.45 -23.21
C ILE A 274 20.93 9.49 -22.87
N GLN A 275 21.76 8.82 -23.67
CA GLN A 275 23.21 8.79 -23.49
C GLN A 275 23.84 10.19 -23.57
N LYS A 276 23.34 11.06 -24.46
CA LYS A 276 23.87 12.42 -24.66
C LYS A 276 23.46 13.45 -23.61
N LEU A 277 22.52 13.11 -22.72
CA LEU A 277 22.09 13.99 -21.62
C LEU A 277 22.76 13.64 -20.29
N LEU A 278 23.50 12.52 -20.25
CA LEU A 278 24.18 11.99 -19.07
C LEU A 278 25.73 12.03 -19.17
N ASP A 279 26.27 12.43 -20.32
CA ASP A 279 27.67 12.83 -20.54
C ASP A 279 27.78 14.36 -20.48
#